data_AF-A0A2M8Q1R4-F1
#
_entry.id   AF-A0A2M8Q1R4-F1
#
_cell.length_a   1.000
_cell.length_b   1.000
_cell.length_c   1.000
_cell.angle_alpha   90.00
_cell.angle_beta   90.00
_cell.angle_gamma   90.00
#
_symmetry.space_group_name_H-M   'P 1'
#
loop_
_entity.id
_entity.type
_entity.pdbx_description
1 polymer ?
#
loop_
_entity_poly.entity_id
_entity_poly.type
_entity_poly.pdbx_seq_one_letter_code
_entity_poly.pdbx_strand_id
1 'polypeptide(L)'
;MPIMPSTLSTKQREQFIKLCQAARAAIERGQLQDAQLYFRYAAQIHPHSITVWLGLAKVSTDLEDKRVALENILALDPSHLEAQQLLNEL
;
A
#
# COMPACT_ATOMS: atom_id res chain seq x y z
N MET A 1 -36.20 -4.89 1.87
CA MET A 1 -35.18 -5.95 2.00
C MET A 1 -33.82 -5.30 1.75
N PRO A 2 -33.07 -4.88 2.77
CA PRO A 2 -31.76 -4.27 2.57
C PRO A 2 -30.70 -5.36 2.40
N ILE A 3 -30.03 -5.32 1.26
CA ILE A 3 -28.84 -6.10 0.96
C ILE A 3 -27.65 -5.49 1.70
N MET A 4 -27.03 -6.27 2.59
CA MET A 4 -25.66 -6.09 3.04
C MET A 4 -25.00 -7.46 2.89
N PRO A 5 -23.72 -7.48 2.50
CA PRO A 5 -22.76 -7.70 3.57
C PRO A 5 -21.59 -6.73 3.49
N SER A 6 -20.77 -6.71 4.55
CA SER A 6 -19.42 -6.15 4.63
C SER A 6 -19.28 -4.64 4.86
N THR A 7 -19.83 -4.20 6.00
CA THR A 7 -19.28 -3.06 6.73
C THR A 7 -17.82 -3.37 7.13
N LEU A 8 -16.84 -2.87 6.38
CA LEU A 8 -15.61 -2.44 7.04
C LEU A 8 -16.06 -1.58 8.23
N SER A 9 -15.83 -2.06 9.46
CA SER A 9 -16.20 -1.32 10.67
C SER A 9 -15.71 0.12 10.48
N THR A 10 -16.56 1.11 10.70
CA THR A 10 -16.25 2.54 10.47
C THR A 10 -14.83 2.90 10.93
N LYS A 11 -14.41 2.32 12.07
CA LYS A 11 -13.04 2.34 12.59
C LYS A 11 -11.93 1.97 11.60
N GLN A 12 -12.03 0.84 10.89
CA GLN A 12 -10.99 0.41 9.95
C GLN A 12 -10.87 1.35 8.75
N ARG A 13 -12.01 1.87 8.26
CA ARG A 13 -12.02 2.83 7.16
C ARG A 13 -11.41 4.17 7.59
N GLU A 14 -11.76 4.66 8.77
CA GLU A 14 -11.16 5.86 9.36
C GLU A 14 -9.65 5.69 9.61
N GLN A 15 -9.26 4.52 10.13
CA GLN A 15 -7.87 4.19 10.40
C GLN A 15 -7.05 4.11 9.11
N PHE A 16 -7.59 3.50 8.06
CA PHE A 16 -6.97 3.49 6.73
C PHE A 16 -6.74 4.92 6.19
N ILE A 17 -7.75 5.78 6.29
CA ILE A 17 -7.63 7.18 5.84
C ILE A 17 -6.53 7.91 6.62
N LYS A 18 -6.50 7.75 7.95
CA LYS A 18 -5.45 8.34 8.80
C LYS A 18 -4.06 7.83 8.44
N LEU A 19 -3.91 6.52 8.20
CA LEU A 19 -2.64 5.91 7.81
C LEU A 19 -2.16 6.44 6.46
N CYS A 20 -3.04 6.53 5.46
CA CYS A 20 -2.69 7.11 4.15
C CYS A 20 -2.30 8.59 4.25
N GLN A 21 -2.99 9.37 5.10
CA GLN A 21 -2.63 10.77 5.35
C GLN A 21 -1.27 10.88 6.05
N ALA A 22 -1.03 10.08 7.08
CA ALA A 22 0.24 10.05 7.80
C ALA A 22 1.40 9.61 6.90
N ALA A 23 1.18 8.60 6.05
CA ALA A 23 2.16 8.15 5.06
C ALA A 23 2.55 9.28 4.10
N ARG A 24 1.57 10.03 3.61
CA ARG A 24 1.80 11.14 2.68
C ARG A 24 2.54 12.30 3.35
N ALA A 25 2.15 12.66 4.57
CA ALA A 25 2.85 13.67 5.35
C ALA A 25 4.29 13.25 5.68
N ALA A 26 4.53 11.96 5.95
CA ALA A 26 5.87 11.42 6.17
C ALA A 26 6.73 11.50 4.90
N ILE A 27 6.17 11.21 3.71
CA ILE A 27 6.85 11.41 2.42
C ILE A 27 7.25 12.89 2.25
N GLU A 28 6.33 13.82 2.49
CA GLU A 28 6.60 15.26 2.37
C GLU A 28 7.68 15.75 3.34
N ARG A 29 7.81 15.08 4.49
CA ARG A 29 8.87 15.34 5.49
C ARG A 29 10.19 14.63 5.18
N GLY A 30 10.26 13.82 4.12
CA GLY A 30 11.42 13.00 3.81
C GLY A 30 11.59 11.76 4.71
N GLN A 31 10.59 11.45 5.54
CA GLN A 31 10.58 10.32 6.46
C GLN A 31 10.07 9.05 5.74
N LEU A 32 10.85 8.55 4.78
CA LEU A 32 10.46 7.40 3.96
C LEU A 32 10.21 6.13 4.78
N GLN A 33 10.97 5.92 5.85
CA GLN A 33 10.81 4.78 6.77
C GLN A 33 9.47 4.81 7.51
N ASP A 34 9.08 5.97 8.05
CA ASP A 34 7.77 6.16 8.68
C ASP A 34 6.65 5.98 7.66
N ALA A 35 6.80 6.54 6.46
CA ALA A 35 5.84 6.38 5.38
C ALA A 35 5.64 4.90 5.00
N GLN A 36 6.72 4.13 4.91
CA GLN A 36 6.68 2.69 4.66
C GLN A 36 5.90 1.96 5.74
N LEU A 37 6.13 2.31 7.01
CA LEU A 37 5.42 1.74 8.15
C LEU A 37 3.91 2.02 8.06
N TYR A 38 3.52 3.26 7.76
CA TYR A 38 2.11 3.64 7.60
C TYR A 38 1.44 2.91 6.43
N PHE A 39 2.12 2.78 5.29
CA PHE A 39 1.61 1.99 4.16
C PHE A 39 1.49 0.50 4.50
N ARG A 40 2.42 -0.08 5.27
CA ARG A 40 2.30 -1.46 5.76
C ARG A 40 1.04 -1.67 6.60
N TYR A 41 0.77 -0.76 7.54
CA TYR A 41 -0.48 -0.84 8.31
C TYR A 41 -1.71 -0.66 7.43
N ALA A 42 -1.66 0.25 6.45
CA ALA A 42 -2.74 0.42 5.49
C ALA A 42 -2.97 -0.85 4.65
N ALA A 43 -1.90 -1.56 4.30
CA ALA A 43 -1.94 -2.84 3.58
C ALA A 43 -2.52 -3.96 4.44
N GLN A 44 -2.32 -3.95 5.77
CA GLN A 44 -2.97 -4.92 6.65
C GLN A 44 -4.50 -4.73 6.70
N ILE A 45 -4.98 -3.49 6.58
CA ILE A 45 -6.43 -3.19 6.55
C ILE A 45 -7.01 -3.51 5.16
N HIS A 46 -6.28 -3.14 4.11
CA HIS A 46 -6.68 -3.34 2.72
C HIS A 46 -5.58 -4.07 1.92
N PRO A 47 -5.40 -5.37 2.15
CA PRO A 47 -4.33 -6.14 1.51
C PRO A 47 -4.53 -6.31 0.00
N HIS A 48 -5.74 -6.09 -0.50
CA HIS A 48 -6.06 -6.21 -1.92
C HIS A 48 -5.97 -4.86 -2.66
N SER A 49 -5.39 -3.82 -2.05
CA SER A 49 -5.27 -2.50 -2.67
C SER A 49 -3.90 -2.32 -3.32
N ILE A 50 -3.87 -2.39 -4.65
CA ILE A 50 -2.67 -2.14 -5.47
C ILE A 50 -2.05 -0.77 -5.14
N THR A 51 -2.88 0.25 -4.94
CA THR A 51 -2.43 1.62 -4.62
C THR A 51 -1.59 1.68 -3.35
N VAL A 52 -1.94 0.89 -2.34
CA VAL A 52 -1.22 0.85 -1.06
C VAL A 52 0.14 0.17 -1.24
N TRP A 53 0.16 -0.99 -1.92
CA TRP A 53 1.40 -1.68 -2.24
C TRP A 53 2.32 -0.86 -3.13
N LEU A 54 1.78 -0.08 -4.07
CA LEU A 54 2.54 0.85 -4.90
C LEU A 54 3.15 1.97 -4.06
N GLY A 55 2.37 2.53 -3.13
CA GLY A 55 2.87 3.51 -2.17
C GLY A 55 4.02 2.94 -1.36
N LEU A 56 3.86 1.72 -0.85
CA LEU A 56 4.87 0.98 -0.09
C LEU A 56 6.14 0.72 -0.91
N ALA A 57 6.01 0.30 -2.17
CA ALA A 57 7.13 0.09 -3.09
C ALA A 57 7.87 1.41 -3.41
N LYS A 58 7.15 2.54 -3.50
CA LYS A 58 7.76 3.86 -3.77
C LYS A 58 8.53 4.43 -2.58
N VAL A 59 8.07 4.17 -1.36
CA VAL A 59 8.74 4.65 -0.13
C VAL A 59 9.73 3.66 0.44
N SER A 60 9.68 2.39 0.02
CA SER A 60 10.66 1.39 0.41
C SER A 60 12.02 1.78 -0.13
N THR A 61 12.94 2.04 0.79
CA THR A 61 14.35 2.29 0.49
C THR A 61 15.12 0.98 0.26
N ASP A 62 14.56 -0.14 0.71
CA ASP A 62 15.16 -1.45 0.59
C ASP A 62 14.63 -2.18 -0.66
N LEU A 63 15.55 -2.77 -1.44
CA LEU A 63 15.22 -3.46 -2.67
C LEU A 63 14.39 -4.71 -2.42
N GLU A 64 14.63 -5.43 -1.32
CA GLU A 64 13.91 -6.66 -0.99
C GLU A 64 12.46 -6.34 -0.61
N ASP A 65 12.25 -5.32 0.22
CA ASP A 65 10.90 -4.85 0.59
C ASP A 65 10.12 -4.35 -0.63
N LYS A 66 10.80 -3.60 -1.51
CA LYS A 66 10.22 -3.12 -2.76
C LYS A 66 9.87 -4.29 -3.69
N ARG A 67 10.74 -5.29 -3.82
CA ARG A 67 10.48 -6.51 -4.61
C ARG A 67 9.24 -7.23 -4.12
N VAL A 68 9.13 -7.46 -2.80
CA VAL A 68 7.97 -8.12 -2.19
C VAL A 68 6.68 -7.31 -2.43
N ALA A 69 6.72 -5.98 -2.31
CA ALA A 69 5.56 -5.14 -2.58
C ALA A 69 5.10 -5.24 -4.05
N LEU A 70 6.05 -5.22 -4.99
CA LEU A 70 5.77 -5.36 -6.43
C LEU A 70 5.26 -6.77 -6.79
N GLU A 71 5.81 -7.83 -6.18
CA GLU A 71 5.30 -9.19 -6.34
C GLU A 71 3.85 -9.31 -5.86
N ASN A 72 3.50 -8.69 -4.73
CA ASN A 72 2.11 -8.65 -4.25
C ASN A 72 1.20 -7.90 -5.23
N ILE A 73 1.67 -6.81 -5.85
CA ILE A 73 0.89 -6.10 -6.87
C ILE A 73 0.64 -7.01 -8.07
N LEU A 74 1.67 -7.68 -8.58
CA LEU A 74 1.54 -8.58 -9.73
C LEU A 74 0.71 -9.83 -9.40
N ALA A 75 0.71 -10.27 -8.15
CA ALA A 75 -0.18 -11.35 -7.69
C ALA A 75 -1.66 -10.92 -7.71
N LEU A 76 -1.96 -9.65 -7.41
CA LEU A 76 -3.31 -9.09 -7.47
C LEU A 76 -3.73 -8.71 -8.91
N ASP A 77 -2.81 -8.10 -9.66
CA ASP A 77 -2.98 -7.67 -11.04
C ASP A 77 -1.72 -8.02 -11.84
N PRO A 78 -1.70 -9.20 -12.48
CA PRO A 78 -0.56 -9.67 -13.28
C PRO A 78 -0.28 -8.79 -14.50
N SER A 79 -1.28 -8.03 -14.94
CA SER A 79 -1.22 -7.09 -16.06
C SER A 79 -0.71 -5.70 -15.67
N HIS A 80 -0.28 -5.51 -14.41
CA HIS A 80 0.16 -4.21 -13.92
C HIS A 80 1.56 -3.84 -14.46
N LEU A 81 1.57 -3.14 -15.60
CA LEU A 81 2.78 -2.71 -16.30
C LEU A 81 3.76 -1.94 -15.39
N GLU A 82 3.28 -0.99 -14.58
CA GLU A 82 4.15 -0.19 -13.70
C GLU A 82 4.91 -1.08 -12.70
N ALA A 83 4.25 -2.08 -12.12
CA ALA A 83 4.91 -2.97 -11.16
C ALA A 83 5.90 -3.91 -11.84
N GLN A 84 5.57 -4.40 -13.04
CA GLN A 84 6.46 -5.27 -13.80
C GLN A 84 7.72 -4.53 -14.26
N GLN A 85 7.57 -3.27 -14.72
CA GLN A 85 8.72 -2.43 -15.07
C GLN A 85 9.60 -2.16 -13.86
N LEU A 86 9.01 -1.74 -12.74
CA LEU A 86 9.76 -1.48 -11.51
C LEU A 86 10.47 -2.72 -10.97
N LEU A 87 9.88 -3.91 -11.13
CA LEU A 87 10.49 -5.18 -10.71
C LEU A 87 11.67 -5.58 -11.60
N ASN A 88 11.60 -5.24 -12.89
CA ASN A 88 12.67 -5.49 -13.85
C ASN A 88 13.80 -4.46 -13.77
N GLU A 89 13.54 -3.28 -13.19
CA GLU A 89 14.52 -2.22 -12.93
C GLU A 89 15.21 -2.31 -11.55
N LEU A 90 14.72 -3.19 -10.66
CA LEU A 90 15.30 -3.50 -9.35
C LEU A 90 16.58 -4.35 -9.47
#